data_AF-A0A2M7ZA08-F1
#
_entry.id   AF-A0A2M7ZA08-F1
#
_cell.length_a   1.000
_cell.length_b   1.000
_cell.length_c   1.000
_cell.angle_alpha   90.00
_cell.angle_beta   90.00
_cell.angle_gamma   90.00
#
_symmetry.space_group_name_H-M   'P 1'
#
loop_
_entity.id
_entity.type
_entity.pdbx_description
1 polymer ?
#
loop_
_entity_poly.entity_id
_entity_poly.type
_entity_poly.pdbx_seq_one_letter_code
_entity_poly.pdbx_strand_id
1 'polypeptide(L)'
;MWIKNNNKGINVIEVVVIIALVGAMIAIAFLSVQASEKKTRDTKRISDISQIGRLFYKECYRPSAGSREYDLADIIESILDKFPEQKKYLSNDLWDPKAGSKQKSYYTYRVSSDGKHCVIYVNLEGDNETVTMPNASYPTMGGGSGVFVAQEAGVNGSKKYYQVSK
;
A
#
# COMPACT_ATOMS: atom_id res chain seq x y z
N MET A 1 34.75 -58.68 15.94
CA MET A 1 33.93 -57.83 15.06
C MET A 1 34.59 -56.46 15.04
N TRP A 2 35.30 -56.09 13.97
CA TRP A 2 36.05 -54.84 13.89
C TRP A 2 35.18 -53.77 13.24
N ILE A 3 34.78 -52.75 14.01
CA ILE A 3 34.10 -51.56 13.48
C ILE A 3 35.18 -50.71 12.79
N LYS A 4 35.12 -50.66 11.46
CA LYS A 4 36.03 -49.83 10.64
C LYS A 4 35.51 -48.38 10.67
N ASN A 5 36.06 -47.54 11.53
CA ASN A 5 35.73 -46.11 11.57
C ASN A 5 36.34 -45.41 10.33
N ASN A 6 35.51 -45.18 9.31
CA ASN A 6 35.84 -44.32 8.16
C ASN A 6 35.62 -42.84 8.51
N ASN A 7 36.32 -42.32 9.52
CA ASN A 7 36.34 -40.88 9.79
C ASN A 7 37.11 -40.16 8.67
N LYS A 8 36.43 -39.85 7.57
CA LYS A 8 36.90 -38.87 6.60
C LYS A 8 36.75 -37.49 7.26
N GLY A 9 37.86 -36.89 7.64
CA GLY A 9 37.88 -35.51 8.11
C GLY A 9 37.32 -34.59 7.01
N ILE A 10 36.52 -33.60 7.42
CA ILE A 10 35.99 -32.59 6.51
C ILE A 10 37.17 -31.79 5.93
N ASN A 11 37.21 -31.63 4.61
CA ASN A 11 38.23 -30.82 3.96
C ASN A 11 37.92 -29.33 4.16
N VAL A 12 38.94 -28.53 4.48
CA VAL A 12 38.80 -27.07 4.66
C VAL A 12 38.17 -26.43 3.42
N ILE A 13 38.55 -26.88 2.21
CA ILE A 13 37.98 -26.33 0.97
C ILE A 13 36.48 -26.62 0.84
N GLU A 14 36.02 -27.76 1.35
CA GLU A 14 34.62 -28.17 1.29
C GLU A 14 33.76 -27.27 2.17
N VAL A 15 34.23 -26.93 3.38
CA VAL A 15 33.56 -25.97 4.27
C VAL A 15 33.51 -24.58 3.65
N VAL A 16 34.61 -24.12 3.05
CA VAL A 16 34.67 -22.79 2.43
C VAL A 16 33.69 -22.67 1.25
N VAL A 17 33.61 -23.70 0.40
CA VAL A 17 32.66 -23.72 -0.73
C VAL A 17 31.21 -23.72 -0.24
N ILE A 18 30.88 -24.51 0.80
CA ILE A 18 29.53 -24.55 1.36
C ILE A 18 29.13 -23.20 1.92
N ILE A 19 30.01 -22.54 2.68
CA ILE A 19 29.72 -21.20 3.25
C ILE A 19 29.53 -20.18 2.13
N ALA A 20 30.34 -20.23 1.07
CA ALA A 20 30.19 -19.35 -0.09
C ALA A 20 28.83 -19.56 -0.79
N LEU A 21 28.40 -20.81 -0.96
CA LEU A 21 27.10 -21.13 -1.56
C LEU A 21 25.93 -20.67 -0.69
N VAL A 22 25.99 -20.91 0.62
CA VAL A 22 24.97 -20.44 1.57
C VAL A 22 24.90 -18.92 1.57
N GLY A 23 26.04 -18.22 1.56
CA GLY A 23 26.10 -16.77 1.46
C GLY A 23 25.40 -16.24 0.20
N ALA A 24 25.64 -16.87 -0.95
CA ALA A 24 24.98 -16.51 -2.20
C ALA A 24 23.45 -16.72 -2.14
N MET A 25 22.99 -17.84 -1.57
CA MET A 25 21.56 -18.10 -1.39
C MET A 25 20.87 -17.08 -0.48
N ILE A 26 21.53 -16.73 0.63
CA ILE A 26 21.02 -15.73 1.58
C ILE A 26 20.84 -14.37 0.89
N ALA A 27 21.82 -13.93 0.10
CA ALA A 27 21.75 -12.65 -0.61
C ALA A 27 20.54 -12.57 -1.57
N ILE A 28 20.29 -13.63 -2.33
CA ILE A 28 19.15 -13.69 -3.26
C ILE A 28 17.82 -13.70 -2.48
N ALA A 29 17.75 -14.46 -1.39
CA ALA A 29 16.56 -14.51 -0.55
C ALA A 29 16.21 -13.12 0.02
N PHE A 30 17.20 -12.36 0.50
CA PHE A 30 16.95 -11.01 1.01
C PHE A 30 16.37 -10.05 -0.03
N LEU A 31 16.83 -10.11 -1.29
CA LEU A 31 16.26 -9.28 -2.36
C LEU A 31 14.80 -9.66 -2.64
N SER A 32 14.48 -10.95 -2.64
CA SER A 32 13.09 -11.41 -2.85
C SER A 32 12.13 -10.98 -1.73
N VAL A 33 12.59 -11.00 -0.47
CA VAL A 33 11.77 -10.58 0.68
C VAL A 33 11.43 -9.09 0.57
N GLN A 34 12.41 -8.23 0.29
CA GLN A 34 12.18 -6.79 0.15
C GLN A 34 11.19 -6.47 -0.98
N ALA A 35 11.29 -7.15 -2.12
CA ALA A 35 10.33 -6.99 -3.22
C ALA A 35 8.93 -7.47 -2.83
N SER A 36 8.82 -8.61 -2.13
CA SER A 36 7.55 -9.15 -1.64
C SER A 36 6.89 -8.23 -0.63
N GLU A 37 7.64 -7.64 0.30
CA GLU A 37 7.11 -6.73 1.31
C GLU A 37 6.53 -5.46 0.69
N LYS A 38 7.20 -4.86 -0.30
CA LYS A 38 6.68 -3.70 -1.04
C LYS A 38 5.32 -4.04 -1.67
N LYS A 39 5.22 -5.19 -2.33
CA LYS A 39 3.98 -5.67 -2.95
C LYS A 39 2.87 -5.92 -1.92
N THR A 40 3.20 -6.54 -0.78
CA THR A 40 2.24 -6.76 0.31
C THR A 40 1.71 -5.43 0.86
N ARG A 41 2.59 -4.43 1.05
CA ARG A 41 2.20 -3.10 1.51
C ARG A 41 1.31 -2.39 0.49
N ASP A 42 1.63 -2.43 -0.80
CA ASP A 42 0.78 -1.86 -1.85
C ASP A 42 -0.59 -2.55 -1.94
N THR A 43 -0.61 -3.89 -1.80
CA THR A 43 -1.86 -4.66 -1.74
C THR A 43 -2.72 -4.22 -0.54
N LYS A 44 -2.11 -3.98 0.62
CA LYS A 44 -2.80 -3.43 1.79
C LYS A 44 -3.37 -2.03 1.49
N ARG A 45 -2.57 -1.11 0.93
CA ARG A 45 -3.01 0.25 0.58
C ARG A 45 -4.23 0.24 -0.34
N ILE A 46 -4.16 -0.55 -1.41
CA ILE A 46 -5.25 -0.72 -2.39
C ILE A 46 -6.50 -1.29 -1.69
N SER A 47 -6.33 -2.32 -0.85
CA SER A 47 -7.43 -2.93 -0.11
C SER A 47 -8.09 -1.95 0.86
N ASP A 48 -7.30 -1.20 1.64
CA ASP A 48 -7.78 -0.24 2.63
C ASP A 48 -8.66 0.84 1.96
N ILE A 49 -8.16 1.48 0.91
CA ILE A 49 -8.94 2.52 0.22
C ILE A 49 -10.08 1.97 -0.64
N SER A 50 -9.99 0.71 -1.09
CA SER A 50 -11.11 0.05 -1.77
C SER A 50 -12.25 -0.26 -0.80
N GLN A 51 -11.94 -0.61 0.46
CA GLN A 51 -12.96 -0.78 1.51
C GLN A 51 -13.64 0.56 1.83
N ILE A 52 -12.86 1.64 1.94
CA ILE A 52 -13.40 2.99 2.19
C ILE A 52 -14.17 3.52 0.97
N GLY A 53 -13.69 3.25 -0.23
CA GLY A 53 -14.35 3.63 -1.47
C GLY A 53 -15.76 3.03 -1.59
N ARG A 54 -15.99 1.85 -1.01
CA ARG A 54 -17.34 1.24 -0.95
C ARG A 54 -18.33 2.07 -0.14
N LEU A 55 -17.85 2.85 0.84
CA LEU A 55 -18.70 3.72 1.64
C LEU A 55 -19.27 4.85 0.76
N PHE A 56 -18.48 5.33 -0.21
CA PHE A 56 -18.87 6.42 -1.09
C PHE A 56 -19.97 6.04 -2.07
N TYR A 57 -20.22 4.75 -2.34
CA TYR A 57 -21.30 4.32 -3.25
C TYR A 57 -22.69 4.86 -2.89
N LYS A 58 -22.94 5.20 -1.62
CA LYS A 58 -24.17 5.90 -1.23
C LYS A 58 -24.04 7.40 -1.42
N GLU A 59 -23.10 8.03 -0.74
CA GLU A 59 -22.89 9.47 -0.75
C GLU A 59 -21.44 9.80 -0.39
N CYS A 60 -20.91 10.89 -0.93
CA CYS A 60 -19.62 11.41 -0.51
C CYS A 60 -19.76 12.17 0.82
N TYR A 61 -18.81 11.99 1.71
CA TYR A 61 -18.75 12.77 2.95
C TYR A 61 -18.21 14.18 2.64
N ARG A 62 -18.93 15.22 3.06
CA ARG A 62 -18.50 16.61 2.87
C ARG A 62 -18.09 17.21 4.21
N PRO A 63 -16.78 17.43 4.45
CA PRO A 63 -16.34 18.12 5.64
C PRO A 63 -16.85 19.58 5.66
N SER A 64 -17.12 20.12 6.85
CA SER A 64 -17.58 21.51 7.03
C SER A 64 -16.58 22.55 6.49
N ALA A 65 -15.29 22.21 6.50
CA ALA A 65 -14.21 23.05 5.97
C ALA A 65 -14.17 23.16 4.42
N GLY A 66 -15.07 22.47 3.69
CA GLY A 66 -15.24 22.64 2.25
C GLY A 66 -14.48 21.64 1.37
N SER A 67 -14.23 22.04 0.11
CA SER A 67 -13.56 21.21 -0.90
C SER A 67 -12.04 21.46 -0.88
N ARG A 68 -11.32 20.67 -0.09
CA ARG A 68 -9.85 20.65 -0.03
C ARG A 68 -9.34 19.21 0.09
N GLU A 69 -8.02 19.05 0.16
CA GLU A 69 -7.39 17.79 0.52
C GLU A 69 -7.46 17.55 2.04
N TYR A 70 -7.81 16.33 2.41
CA TYR A 70 -7.88 15.86 3.79
C TYR A 70 -7.07 14.59 3.92
N ASP A 71 -6.31 14.45 5.00
CA ASP A 71 -5.83 13.14 5.41
C ASP A 71 -7.01 12.31 5.93
N LEU A 72 -7.06 11.03 5.59
CA LEU A 72 -8.15 10.16 6.02
C LEU A 72 -8.26 10.10 7.56
N ALA A 73 -7.13 10.15 8.28
CA ALA A 73 -7.12 10.10 9.74
C ALA A 73 -7.95 11.25 10.37
N ASP A 74 -8.00 12.41 9.70
CA ASP A 74 -8.72 13.59 10.21
C ASP A 74 -10.24 13.49 10.03
N ILE A 75 -10.70 12.66 9.09
CA ILE A 75 -12.12 12.62 8.68
C ILE A 75 -12.78 11.25 8.87
N ILE A 76 -12.01 10.19 9.12
CA ILE A 76 -12.53 8.82 9.17
C ILE A 76 -13.59 8.64 10.25
N GLU A 77 -13.40 9.24 11.44
CA GLU A 77 -14.39 9.17 12.52
C GLU A 77 -15.72 9.80 12.09
N SER A 78 -15.67 10.97 11.46
CA SER A 78 -16.87 11.65 10.96
C SER A 78 -17.54 10.90 9.79
N ILE A 79 -16.77 10.22 8.95
CA ILE A 79 -17.32 9.32 7.91
C ILE A 79 -18.05 8.16 8.58
N LEU A 80 -17.43 7.53 9.59
CA LEU A 80 -17.99 6.39 10.31
C LEU A 80 -19.24 6.75 11.10
N ASP A 81 -19.32 7.95 11.68
CA ASP A 81 -20.51 8.43 12.37
C ASP A 81 -21.71 8.59 11.42
N LYS A 82 -21.45 8.96 10.16
CA LYS A 82 -22.49 9.02 9.11
C LYS A 82 -22.93 7.62 8.65
N PHE A 83 -22.09 6.61 8.81
CA PHE A 83 -22.34 5.25 8.36
C PHE A 83 -21.99 4.19 9.43
N PRO A 84 -22.72 4.14 10.56
CA PRO A 84 -22.35 3.31 11.70
C PRO A 84 -22.33 1.80 11.37
N GLU A 85 -23.22 1.36 10.47
CA GLU A 85 -23.30 -0.02 9.95
C GLU A 85 -21.97 -0.51 9.35
N GLN A 86 -21.17 0.41 8.81
CA GLN A 86 -19.94 0.08 8.07
C GLN A 86 -18.74 -0.10 8.99
N LYS A 87 -18.82 0.35 10.25
CA LYS A 87 -17.73 0.28 11.23
C LYS A 87 -17.24 -1.15 11.47
N LYS A 88 -18.11 -2.15 11.33
CA LYS A 88 -17.77 -3.57 11.49
C LYS A 88 -16.93 -4.15 10.34
N TYR A 89 -16.98 -3.53 9.16
CA TYR A 89 -16.39 -4.07 7.94
C TYR A 89 -15.07 -3.40 7.54
N LEU A 90 -14.64 -2.39 8.32
CA LEU A 90 -13.41 -1.66 8.08
C LEU A 90 -12.28 -2.26 8.92
N SER A 91 -11.09 -2.29 8.34
CA SER A 91 -9.87 -2.61 9.09
C SER A 91 -9.64 -1.60 10.21
N ASN A 92 -9.06 -2.04 11.33
CA ASN A 92 -8.70 -1.16 12.44
C ASN A 92 -7.50 -0.24 12.10
N ASP A 93 -6.70 -0.60 11.09
CA ASP A 93 -5.45 0.08 10.74
C ASP A 93 -5.55 0.67 9.33
N LEU A 94 -6.28 1.78 9.19
CA LEU A 94 -6.48 2.51 7.93
C LEU A 94 -5.42 3.62 7.75
N TRP A 95 -4.15 3.23 7.75
CA TRP A 95 -3.03 4.13 7.46
C TRP A 95 -1.96 3.42 6.63
N ASP A 96 -1.13 4.21 5.96
CA ASP A 96 -0.04 3.71 5.13
C ASP A 96 0.88 2.79 5.97
N PRO A 97 1.14 1.55 5.52
CA PRO A 97 1.89 0.57 6.30
C PRO A 97 3.39 0.86 6.43
N LYS A 98 3.92 1.88 5.73
CA LYS A 98 5.33 2.28 5.78
C LYS A 98 5.52 3.63 6.45
N ALA A 99 4.72 4.62 6.08
CA ALA A 99 4.87 6.00 6.53
C ALA A 99 3.78 6.45 7.52
N GLY A 100 2.65 5.74 7.57
CA GLY A 100 1.46 6.15 8.28
C GLY A 100 1.46 5.85 9.77
N SER A 101 0.59 6.58 10.47
CA SER A 101 0.28 6.40 11.88
C SER A 101 -1.20 6.74 12.15
N LYS A 102 -1.65 6.56 13.39
CA LYS A 102 -3.00 6.95 13.82
C LYS A 102 -3.30 8.44 13.61
N GLN A 103 -2.28 9.29 13.68
CA GLN A 103 -2.42 10.74 13.50
C GLN A 103 -2.30 11.18 12.05
N LYS A 104 -1.73 10.35 11.18
CA LYS A 104 -1.50 10.69 9.77
C LYS A 104 -1.50 9.44 8.92
N SER A 105 -2.59 9.23 8.18
CA SER A 105 -2.78 8.03 7.38
C SER A 105 -1.96 8.03 6.09
N TYR A 106 -1.65 9.21 5.52
CA TYR A 106 -1.16 9.38 4.15
C TYR A 106 -2.10 8.83 3.07
N TYR A 107 -3.35 8.55 3.42
CA TYR A 107 -4.43 8.33 2.48
C TYR A 107 -5.17 9.65 2.31
N THR A 108 -5.23 10.17 1.09
CA THR A 108 -5.76 11.51 0.85
C THR A 108 -7.17 11.44 0.29
N TYR A 109 -8.07 12.19 0.89
CA TYR A 109 -9.46 12.32 0.49
C TYR A 109 -9.74 13.72 -0.08
N ARG A 110 -10.54 13.77 -1.15
CA ARG A 110 -11.06 14.99 -1.75
C ARG A 110 -12.51 14.81 -2.15
N VAL A 111 -13.27 15.89 -2.05
CA VAL A 111 -14.68 15.95 -2.41
C VAL A 111 -14.93 17.18 -3.27
N SER A 112 -15.79 17.06 -4.27
CA SER A 112 -16.17 18.14 -5.17
C SER A 112 -16.95 19.22 -4.43
N SER A 113 -16.94 20.45 -4.94
CA SER A 113 -17.65 21.60 -4.38
C SER A 113 -19.16 21.41 -4.31
N ASP A 114 -19.72 20.50 -5.11
CA ASP A 114 -21.14 20.11 -5.09
C ASP A 114 -21.44 18.90 -4.18
N GLY A 115 -20.40 18.25 -3.62
CA GLY A 115 -20.54 17.07 -2.77
C GLY A 115 -20.94 15.79 -3.51
N LYS A 116 -21.04 15.81 -4.85
CA LYS A 116 -21.53 14.64 -5.62
C LYS A 116 -20.44 13.64 -5.93
N HIS A 117 -19.23 14.14 -6.17
CA HIS A 117 -18.07 13.33 -6.51
C HIS A 117 -17.01 13.42 -5.43
N CYS A 118 -16.33 12.31 -5.21
CA CYS A 118 -15.22 12.25 -4.27
C CYS A 118 -14.19 11.22 -4.71
N VAL A 119 -12.99 11.38 -4.20
CA VAL A 119 -11.86 10.52 -4.51
C VAL A 119 -11.05 10.31 -3.24
N ILE A 120 -10.67 9.06 -3.01
CA ILE A 120 -9.61 8.70 -2.09
C ILE A 120 -8.45 8.12 -2.90
N TYR A 121 -7.23 8.51 -2.58
CA TYR A 121 -6.05 8.06 -3.31
C TYR A 121 -4.84 7.92 -2.39
N VAL A 122 -3.91 7.08 -2.83
CA VAL A 122 -2.70 6.72 -2.06
C VAL A 122 -1.51 6.65 -2.99
N ASN A 123 -0.33 6.95 -2.45
CA ASN A 123 0.92 6.73 -3.17
C ASN A 123 1.36 5.26 -3.02
N LEU A 124 1.78 4.63 -4.11
CA LEU A 124 2.29 3.25 -4.10
C LEU A 124 3.81 3.23 -3.94
N GLU A 125 4.39 2.07 -3.62
CA GLU A 125 5.85 1.86 -3.64
C GLU A 125 6.34 1.23 -4.94
N GLY A 126 5.50 0.41 -5.58
CA GLY A 126 5.84 -0.35 -6.76
C GLY A 126 5.84 0.49 -8.04
N ASP A 127 7.02 0.86 -8.52
CA ASP A 127 7.18 1.45 -9.86
C ASP A 127 6.79 0.50 -11.01
N ASN A 128 6.54 -0.78 -10.72
CA ASN A 128 6.09 -1.79 -11.70
C ASN A 128 4.56 -1.99 -11.74
N GLU A 129 3.78 -1.29 -10.93
CA GLU A 129 2.32 -1.42 -10.96
C GLU A 129 1.74 -1.00 -12.31
N THR A 130 0.78 -1.76 -12.85
CA THR A 130 0.25 -1.46 -14.19
C THR A 130 -0.58 -0.19 -14.15
N VAL A 131 -0.25 0.79 -15.01
CA VAL A 131 -1.01 2.04 -15.12
C VAL A 131 -2.32 1.75 -15.84
N THR A 132 -3.45 1.89 -15.15
CA THR A 132 -4.79 1.67 -15.72
C THR A 132 -5.49 2.97 -16.10
N MET A 133 -4.97 4.11 -15.67
CA MET A 133 -5.48 5.46 -15.97
C MET A 133 -4.39 6.31 -16.63
N PRO A 134 -4.02 6.03 -17.90
CA PRO A 134 -2.87 6.67 -18.55
C PRO A 134 -3.03 8.17 -18.81
N ASN A 135 -4.28 8.65 -18.88
CA ASN A 135 -4.59 10.06 -19.15
C ASN A 135 -4.75 10.89 -17.87
N ALA A 136 -4.62 10.28 -16.69
CA ALA A 136 -4.73 10.98 -15.42
C ALA A 136 -3.33 11.25 -14.85
N SER A 137 -3.07 12.51 -14.48
CA SER A 137 -1.84 12.92 -13.79
C SER A 137 -2.08 13.41 -12.36
N TYR A 138 -3.34 13.40 -11.93
CA TYR A 138 -3.81 13.89 -10.64
C TYR A 138 -5.15 13.21 -10.31
N PRO A 139 -5.48 12.99 -9.02
CA PRO A 139 -6.73 12.35 -8.62
C PRO A 139 -7.94 13.03 -9.23
N THR A 140 -8.74 12.25 -9.94
CA THR A 140 -9.92 12.71 -10.67
C THR A 140 -11.18 12.26 -9.95
N MET A 141 -11.94 13.21 -9.41
CA MET A 141 -13.27 12.99 -8.82
C MET A 141 -14.26 12.59 -9.92
N GLY A 142 -15.01 11.51 -9.72
CA GLY A 142 -15.82 10.87 -10.78
C GLY A 142 -15.00 10.06 -11.80
N GLY A 143 -13.67 9.97 -11.66
CA GLY A 143 -12.77 9.34 -12.63
C GLY A 143 -12.69 7.82 -12.55
N GLY A 144 -13.44 7.18 -11.64
CA GLY A 144 -13.38 5.74 -11.37
C GLY A 144 -12.18 5.33 -10.52
N SER A 145 -11.84 4.04 -10.57
CA SER A 145 -10.78 3.42 -9.76
C SER A 145 -9.64 2.90 -10.63
N GLY A 146 -8.40 3.17 -10.23
CA GLY A 146 -7.25 2.75 -11.02
C GLY A 146 -5.94 3.41 -10.61
N VAL A 147 -4.87 3.00 -11.29
CA VAL A 147 -3.51 3.51 -11.09
C VAL A 147 -3.22 4.59 -12.11
N PHE A 148 -2.81 5.76 -11.63
CA PHE A 148 -2.36 6.90 -12.44
C PHE A 148 -0.92 7.30 -12.07
N VAL A 149 -0.31 8.14 -12.90
CA VAL A 149 1.08 8.60 -12.70
C VAL A 149 1.09 10.10 -12.45
N ALA A 150 1.49 10.51 -11.25
CA ALA A 150 1.64 11.91 -10.88
C ALA A 150 2.94 12.51 -11.43
N GLN A 151 3.04 13.85 -11.43
CA GLN A 151 4.25 14.56 -11.84
C GLN A 151 5.41 14.31 -10.86
N GLU A 152 5.10 14.32 -9.56
CA GLU A 152 6.07 14.16 -8.47
C GLU A 152 5.88 12.86 -7.71
N ALA A 153 6.97 12.38 -7.11
CA ALA A 153 6.93 11.22 -6.23
C ALA A 153 6.25 11.57 -4.90
N GLY A 154 5.46 10.63 -4.38
CA GLY A 154 4.81 10.79 -3.09
C GLY A 154 5.67 10.29 -1.92
N VAL A 155 5.03 10.16 -0.76
CA VAL A 155 5.66 9.72 0.50
C VAL A 155 6.34 8.35 0.41
N ASN A 156 5.89 7.49 -0.50
CA ASN A 156 6.42 6.14 -0.69
C ASN A 156 7.55 6.08 -1.74
N GLY A 157 7.88 7.20 -2.37
CA GLY A 157 9.00 7.34 -3.31
C GLY A 157 8.65 7.00 -4.76
N SER A 158 7.41 6.57 -5.06
CA SER A 158 6.95 6.36 -6.44
C SER A 158 6.13 7.54 -6.95
N LYS A 159 6.05 7.70 -8.27
CA LYS A 159 5.08 8.57 -8.95
C LYS A 159 3.72 7.90 -9.17
N LYS A 160 3.57 6.61 -8.83
CA LYS A 160 2.33 5.87 -9.03
C LYS A 160 1.39 6.06 -7.86
N TYR A 161 0.14 6.32 -8.18
CA TYR A 161 -0.92 6.47 -7.21
C TYR A 161 -2.10 5.61 -7.61
N TYR A 162 -2.74 5.00 -6.63
CA TYR A 162 -4.02 4.33 -6.83
C TYR A 162 -5.14 5.21 -6.29
N GLN A 163 -6.19 5.39 -7.07
CA GLN A 163 -7.39 6.09 -6.65
C GLN A 163 -8.62 5.18 -6.66
N VAL A 164 -9.57 5.53 -5.80
CA VAL A 164 -10.96 5.06 -5.87
C VAL A 164 -11.86 6.28 -5.82
N SER A 165 -12.72 6.41 -6.81
CA SER A 165 -13.58 7.58 -6.97
C SER A 165 -15.02 7.20 -7.30
N LYS A 166 -15.92 8.09 -6.91
CA LYS A 166 -17.33 8.16 -7.32
C LYS A 166 -17.61 9.52 -7.94
#